data_AF-A0A3E0KBF6-F1
#
_entry.id   AF-A0A3E0KBF6-F1
#
_cell.length_a   1.000
_cell.length_b   1.000
_cell.length_c   1.000
_cell.angle_alpha   90.00
_cell.angle_beta   90.00
_cell.angle_gamma   90.00
#
_symmetry.space_group_name_H-M   'P 1'
#
loop_
_entity.id
_entity.type
_entity.pdbx_description
1 polymer ?
#
loop_
_entity_poly.entity_id
_entity_poly.type
_entity_poly.pdbx_seq_one_letter_code
_entity_poly.pdbx_strand_id
1 'polypeptide(L)'
;MAGMGGGYAVEAGGKVLAALPLPIAGLLSQDDLPTVVSRMRDVNEAARRLGTTLDTPFSTLSFLALTVIPELKLSDFGLIDVERARVVPFTI
;
A
#
# COMPACT_ATOMS: atom_id res chain seq x y z
N MET A 1 0.72 10.44 6.35
CA MET A 1 -0.28 9.37 6.51
C MET A 1 -1.14 9.55 7.75
N ALA A 2 -0.58 9.65 8.97
CA ALA A 2 -1.36 9.77 10.21
C ALA A 2 -2.37 10.93 10.20
N GLY A 3 -2.00 12.10 9.67
CA GLY A 3 -2.90 13.26 9.55
C GLY A 3 -4.06 13.09 8.54
N MET A 4 -4.07 12.03 7.73
CA MET A 4 -5.12 11.74 6.75
C MET A 4 -6.10 10.65 7.22
N GLY A 5 -5.83 9.98 8.35
CA GLY A 5 -6.64 8.84 8.82
C GLY A 5 -6.46 7.54 8.02
N GLY A 6 -5.46 7.48 7.14
CA GLY A 6 -5.16 6.32 6.28
C GLY A 6 -5.30 6.61 4.78
N GLY A 7 -4.93 5.63 3.95
CA GLY A 7 -5.00 5.73 2.49
C GLY A 7 -3.67 5.45 1.78
N TYR A 8 -3.47 6.10 0.63
CA TYR A 8 -2.25 5.97 -0.18
C TYR A 8 -1.54 7.31 -0.36
N ALA A 9 -0.21 7.27 -0.45
CA ALA A 9 0.61 8.43 -0.77
C ALA A 9 1.85 8.01 -1.57
N VAL A 10 2.27 8.86 -2.49
CA VAL A 10 3.54 8.76 -3.19
C VAL A 10 4.38 9.96 -2.80
N GLU A 11 5.61 9.71 -2.36
CA GLU A 11 6.53 10.72 -1.85
C GLU A 11 7.92 10.48 -2.47
N ALA A 12 8.59 11.57 -2.85
CA ALA A 12 9.99 11.52 -3.25
C ALA A 12 10.73 12.77 -2.77
N GLY A 13 11.89 12.56 -2.12
CA GLY A 13 12.77 13.66 -1.68
C GLY A 13 12.15 14.58 -0.61
N GLY A 14 11.32 14.05 0.29
CA GLY A 14 10.57 14.77 1.30
C GLY A 14 9.26 15.42 0.81
N LYS A 15 8.87 15.21 -0.46
CA LYS A 15 7.70 15.87 -1.07
C LYS A 15 6.64 14.86 -1.49
N VAL A 16 5.41 15.05 -1.01
CA VAL A 16 4.25 14.28 -1.48
C VAL A 16 3.91 14.70 -2.91
N LEU A 17 3.96 13.74 -3.83
CA LEU A 17 3.65 13.93 -5.25
C LEU A 17 2.17 13.71 -5.55
N ALA A 18 1.54 12.75 -4.86
CA ALA A 18 0.11 12.45 -4.95
C ALA A 18 -0.36 11.73 -3.67
N ALA A 19 -1.64 11.87 -3.34
CA ALA A 19 -2.24 11.19 -2.19
C ALA A 19 -3.73 10.89 -2.39
N LEU A 20 -4.17 9.76 -1.86
CA LEU A 20 -5.56 9.31 -1.81
C LEU A 20 -5.94 9.09 -0.34
N PRO A 21 -6.58 10.07 0.33
CA PRO A 21 -7.05 9.89 1.70
C PRO A 21 -8.18 8.85 1.76
N LEU A 22 -8.09 7.90 2.69
CA LEU A 22 -9.13 6.92 3.02
C LEU A 22 -9.39 6.96 4.54
N PRO A 23 -10.02 8.03 5.05
CA PRO A 23 -10.07 8.31 6.50
C PRO A 23 -10.87 7.29 7.31
N ILE A 24 -11.73 6.50 6.67
CA ILE A 24 -12.52 5.47 7.34
C ILE A 24 -11.70 4.17 7.32
N ALA A 25 -11.02 3.90 8.45
CA ALA A 25 -10.19 2.72 8.68
C ALA A 25 -9.06 2.48 7.65
N GLY A 26 -8.66 3.50 6.88
CA GLY A 26 -7.70 3.34 5.79
C GLY A 26 -8.27 2.66 4.55
N LEU A 27 -9.59 2.46 4.48
CA LEU A 27 -10.24 1.65 3.44
C LEU A 27 -11.25 2.44 2.60
N LEU A 28 -12.00 3.36 3.22
CA LEU A 28 -13.09 4.07 2.56
C LEU A 28 -12.91 5.59 2.62
N SER A 29 -13.47 6.26 1.61
CA SER A 29 -13.60 7.71 1.53
C SER A 29 -15.07 8.13 1.61
N GLN A 30 -15.31 9.36 2.06
CA GLN A 30 -16.62 10.02 2.00
C GLN A 30 -16.79 10.85 0.71
N ASP A 31 -15.72 11.01 -0.07
CA ASP A 31 -15.75 11.67 -1.38
C ASP A 31 -16.60 10.85 -2.38
N ASP A 32 -17.09 11.51 -3.42
CA ASP A 32 -17.79 10.84 -4.52
C ASP A 32 -16.86 9.92 -5.34
N LEU A 33 -17.48 8.95 -6.04
CA LEU A 33 -16.77 7.96 -6.84
C LEU A 33 -15.83 8.60 -7.89
N PRO A 34 -16.25 9.59 -8.71
CA PRO A 34 -15.35 10.25 -9.66
C PRO A 34 -14.09 10.84 -8.99
N THR A 35 -14.24 11.48 -7.83
CA THR A 35 -13.14 12.07 -7.07
C THR A 35 -12.17 11.01 -6.58
N VAL A 36 -12.68 9.93 -5.98
CA VAL A 36 -11.85 8.80 -5.52
C VAL A 36 -11.11 8.14 -6.69
N VAL A 37 -11.78 7.93 -7.82
CA VAL A 37 -11.19 7.35 -9.03
C VAL A 37 -10.10 8.25 -9.59
N SER A 38 -10.31 9.57 -9.63
CA SER A 38 -9.28 10.52 -10.07
C SER A 38 -8.04 10.46 -9.18
N ARG A 39 -8.22 10.56 -7.85
CA ARG A 39 -7.09 10.49 -6.89
C ARG A 39 -6.36 9.15 -6.97
N MET A 40 -7.08 8.04 -7.17
CA MET A 40 -6.49 6.72 -7.38
C MET A 40 -5.63 6.68 -8.66
N ARG A 41 -6.07 7.32 -9.75
CA ARG A 41 -5.25 7.45 -10.97
C ARG A 41 -3.99 8.27 -10.70
N ASP A 42 -4.12 9.39 -10.00
CA ASP A 42 -3.00 10.29 -9.68
C ASP A 42 -1.90 9.58 -8.89
N VAL A 43 -2.27 8.82 -7.85
CA VAL A 43 -1.27 8.06 -7.06
C VAL A 43 -0.60 6.96 -7.89
N ASN A 44 -1.34 6.24 -8.75
CA ASN A 44 -0.75 5.22 -9.59
C ASN A 44 0.18 5.81 -10.66
N GLU A 45 -0.17 6.96 -11.24
CA GLU A 45 0.68 7.66 -12.19
C GLU A 45 1.94 8.21 -11.52
N ALA A 46 1.81 8.82 -10.34
CA ALA A 46 2.96 9.28 -9.57
C ALA A 46 3.92 8.12 -9.25
N ALA A 47 3.40 6.96 -8.85
CA ALA A 47 4.22 5.77 -8.62
C ALA A 47 4.94 5.30 -9.90
N ARG A 48 4.23 5.28 -11.04
CA ARG A 48 4.83 4.96 -12.36
C ARG A 48 5.98 5.88 -12.72
N ARG A 49 5.83 7.19 -12.46
CA ARG A 49 6.90 8.18 -12.71
C ARG A 49 8.14 7.97 -11.85
N LEU A 50 8.02 7.28 -10.71
CA LEU A 50 9.16 6.87 -9.88
C LEU A 50 9.81 5.55 -10.33
N GLY A 51 9.31 4.92 -11.40
CA GLY A 51 9.95 3.76 -12.04
C GLY A 51 9.33 2.40 -11.72
N THR A 52 8.15 2.33 -11.08
CA THR A 52 7.47 1.03 -10.91
C THR A 52 6.99 0.49 -12.26
N THR A 53 7.17 -0.82 -12.46
CA THR A 53 6.66 -1.56 -13.62
C THR A 53 5.30 -2.20 -13.35
N LEU A 54 4.75 -2.04 -12.14
CA LEU A 54 3.46 -2.60 -11.76
C LEU A 54 2.31 -1.76 -12.31
N ASP A 55 1.28 -2.43 -12.85
CA ASP A 55 0.07 -1.76 -13.34
C ASP A 55 -0.76 -1.15 -12.20
N THR A 56 -0.82 -1.86 -11.07
CA THR A 56 -1.61 -1.51 -9.87
C THR A 56 -0.77 -1.63 -8.58
N PRO A 57 0.28 -0.81 -8.40
CA PRO A 57 1.26 -0.95 -7.33
C PRO A 57 0.62 -1.04 -5.93
N PHE A 58 -0.37 -0.20 -5.63
CA PHE A 58 -1.03 -0.21 -4.32
C PHE A 58 -1.84 -1.49 -4.09
N SER A 59 -2.60 -1.95 -5.09
CA SER A 59 -3.33 -3.21 -4.98
C SER A 59 -2.37 -4.38 -4.79
N THR A 60 -1.28 -4.44 -5.55
CA THR A 60 -0.25 -5.47 -5.41
C THR A 60 0.36 -5.47 -4.00
N LEU A 61 0.69 -4.31 -3.44
CA LEU A 61 1.19 -4.19 -2.07
C LEU A 61 0.19 -4.70 -1.04
N SER A 62 -1.11 -4.40 -1.20
CA SER A 62 -2.16 -4.92 -0.32
C SER A 62 -2.23 -6.45 -0.31
N PHE A 63 -1.94 -7.12 -1.45
CA PHE A 63 -1.86 -8.58 -1.51
C PHE A 63 -0.64 -9.17 -0.80
N LEU A 64 0.46 -8.43 -0.65
CA LEU A 64 1.63 -8.90 0.09
C LEU A 64 1.35 -9.09 1.59
N ALA A 65 0.42 -8.28 2.13
CA ALA A 65 -0.01 -8.35 3.52
C ALA A 65 -1.04 -9.47 3.80
N LEU A 66 -1.54 -10.17 2.77
CA LEU A 66 -2.48 -11.29 2.95
C LEU A 66 -1.73 -12.57 3.33
N THR A 67 -1.75 -12.91 4.62
CA THR A 67 -1.06 -14.07 5.21
C THR A 67 -1.75 -15.42 4.96
N VAL A 68 -2.79 -15.46 4.13
CA VAL A 68 -3.59 -16.67 3.84
C VAL A 68 -3.21 -17.37 2.53
N ILE A 69 -2.28 -16.80 1.77
CA ILE A 69 -1.72 -17.41 0.55
C ILE A 69 -0.40 -18.09 0.97
N PRO A 70 -0.14 -19.34 0.55
CA PRO A 70 1.05 -20.10 0.94
C PRO A 70 2.36 -19.36 0.62
N GLU A 71 3.47 -19.85 1.20
CA GLU A 71 4.85 -19.34 1.11
C GLU A 71 5.25 -18.27 2.15
N LEU A 72 5.92 -17.20 1.71
CA LEU A 72 6.49 -16.14 2.55
C LEU A 72 5.65 -14.86 2.42
N LYS A 73 5.25 -14.29 3.56
CA LYS A 73 4.40 -13.08 3.62
C LYS A 73 4.96 -12.05 4.56
N LEU A 74 4.70 -10.78 4.28
CA LEU A 74 5.08 -9.69 5.15
C LEU A 74 3.92 -9.35 6.09
N SER A 75 4.20 -9.27 7.38
CA SER A 75 3.25 -8.85 8.41
C SER A 75 3.85 -7.75 9.29
N ASP A 76 3.04 -7.24 10.20
CA ASP A 76 3.46 -6.35 11.29
C ASP A 76 4.47 -7.00 12.26
N PHE A 77 4.52 -8.33 12.33
CA PHE A 77 5.53 -9.08 13.08
C PHE A 77 6.82 -9.36 12.28
N GLY A 78 6.90 -8.89 11.02
CA GLY A 78 8.02 -9.15 10.11
C GLY A 78 7.69 -10.18 9.03
N LEU A 79 8.72 -10.83 8.47
CA LEU A 79 8.58 -11.84 7.44
C LEU A 79 8.08 -13.16 8.05
N ILE A 80 6.95 -13.68 7.57
CA ILE A 80 6.28 -14.88 8.06
C ILE A 80 6.42 -15.98 7.02
N ASP A 81 6.92 -17.12 7.47
CA ASP A 81 6.82 -18.40 6.77
C ASP A 81 5.43 -18.98 7.11
N VAL A 82 4.49 -18.87 6.16
CA VAL A 82 3.08 -19.23 6.35
C VAL A 82 2.92 -20.74 6.52
N GLU A 83 3.74 -21.53 5.83
CA GLU A 83 3.70 -23.00 5.92
C GLU A 83 4.12 -23.50 7.30
N ARG A 84 5.13 -22.85 7.91
CA ARG A 84 5.66 -23.22 9.22
C ARG A 84 5.08 -22.38 10.36
N ALA A 85 4.16 -21.46 10.06
CA ALA A 85 3.53 -20.53 11.00
C ALA A 85 4.54 -19.84 11.94
N ARG A 86 5.65 -19.33 11.39
CA ARG A 86 6.73 -18.73 12.19
C ARG A 86 7.29 -17.45 11.55
N VAL A 87 7.78 -16.56 12.40
CA VAL A 87 8.57 -15.40 11.96
C VAL A 87 9.95 -15.89 11.51
N VAL A 88 10.39 -15.45 10.34
CA VAL A 88 11.74 -15.71 9.82
C VAL A 88 12.74 -14.81 10.54
N PRO A 89 13.75 -15.37 11.23
CA PRO A 89 14.82 -14.57 11.82
C PRO A 89 15.60 -13.86 10.72
N PHE A 90 15.70 -12.53 10.78
CA PHE A 90 16.53 -11.76 9.87
C PHE A 90 17.86 -11.45 10.57
N THR A 91 18.97 -11.97 10.04
CA THR A 91 20.32 -11.58 10.45
C THR A 91 20.98 -10.93 9.23
N ILE A 92 21.40 -9.68 9.37
CA ILE A 92 22.14 -8.91 8.36
C ILE A 92 23.62 -8.96 8.66
#